data_AF-A9WP76-F1
#
_entry.id   AF-A9WP76-F1
#
_cell.length_a   1.000
_cell.length_b   1.000
_cell.length_c   1.000
_cell.angle_alpha   90.00
_cell.angle_beta   90.00
_cell.angle_gamma   90.00
#
_symmetry.space_group_name_H-M   'P 1'
#
loop_
_entity.id
_entity.type
_entity.pdbx_description
1 polymer ?
#
loop_
_entity_poly.entity_id
_entity_poly.type
_entity_poly.pdbx_seq_one_letter_code
_entity_poly.pdbx_strand_id
1 'polypeptide(L)'
;MPQSSTAAVLIGATLVVVLTLWLVVKVRKRSGSVPVDRAATHMGRGGRIRALLRPAVAAKAKRFGMDQKKHPGLEVARTVTGNLPLHSSWEDTCLDIRGPRTSKTISRAIPAVLSAPGAVVATSNKTDLADACTGPRAKVGTVWLFDPQNLRNTATEPT
;
A
#
# COMPACT_ATOMS: atom_id res chain seq x y z
N MET A 1 -34.64 43.48 24.88
CA MET A 1 -34.82 42.17 24.20
C MET A 1 -34.09 42.13 22.83
N PRO A 2 -32.76 41.88 22.75
CA PRO A 2 -32.14 41.58 21.44
C PRO A 2 -31.30 40.28 21.39
N GLN A 3 -31.20 39.52 22.48
CA GLN A 3 -30.32 38.33 22.56
C GLN A 3 -30.83 37.11 21.78
N SER A 4 -32.12 37.03 21.48
CA SER A 4 -32.72 35.90 20.75
C SER A 4 -32.43 35.92 19.26
N SER A 5 -32.34 37.10 18.63
CA SER A 5 -32.15 37.23 17.19
C SER A 5 -30.72 36.93 16.75
N THR A 6 -29.71 37.33 17.53
CA THR A 6 -28.30 37.02 17.24
C THR A 6 -27.98 35.54 17.40
N ALA A 7 -28.57 34.88 18.41
CA ALA A 7 -28.44 33.45 18.62
C ALA A 7 -29.03 32.64 17.45
N ALA A 8 -30.21 33.02 16.95
CA ALA A 8 -30.83 32.35 15.81
C ALA A 8 -30.00 32.46 14.51
N VAL A 9 -29.40 33.62 14.26
CA VAL A 9 -28.53 33.83 13.09
C VAL A 9 -27.24 33.02 13.19
N LEU A 10 -26.63 32.95 14.38
CA LEU A 10 -25.40 32.17 14.58
C LEU A 10 -25.64 30.66 14.43
N ILE A 11 -26.78 30.15 14.92
CA ILE A 11 -27.17 28.74 14.77
C ILE A 11 -27.45 28.41 13.29
N GLY A 12 -28.16 29.31 12.59
CA GLY A 12 -28.40 29.15 11.14
C GLY A 12 -27.10 29.11 10.35
N ALA A 13 -26.17 30.03 10.62
CA ALA A 13 -24.87 30.06 9.96
C ALA A 13 -24.02 28.80 10.23
N THR A 14 -24.01 28.30 11.47
CA THR A 14 -23.28 27.06 11.80
C THR A 14 -23.88 25.84 11.12
N LEU A 15 -25.20 25.71 11.06
CA LEU A 15 -25.86 24.61 10.34
C LEU A 15 -25.55 24.63 8.84
N VAL A 16 -25.53 25.80 8.21
CA VAL A 16 -25.16 25.94 6.80
C VAL A 16 -23.70 25.55 6.56
N VAL A 17 -22.78 25.96 7.45
CA VAL A 17 -21.36 25.58 7.36
C VAL A 17 -21.17 24.07 7.53
N VAL A 18 -21.83 23.46 8.50
CA VAL A 18 -21.76 22.00 8.72
C VAL A 18 -22.34 21.23 7.52
N LEU A 19 -23.48 21.68 6.99
CA LEU A 19 -24.14 21.04 5.86
C LEU A 19 -23.30 21.15 4.58
N THR A 20 -22.75 22.33 4.31
CA THR A 20 -21.87 22.55 3.15
C THR A 20 -20.58 21.74 3.27
N LEU A 21 -19.94 21.71 4.45
CA LEU A 21 -18.77 20.88 4.70
C LEU A 21 -19.09 19.38 4.49
N TRP A 22 -20.23 18.92 5.01
CA TRP A 22 -20.70 17.55 4.83
C TRP A 22 -20.94 17.20 3.35
N LEU A 23 -21.57 18.10 2.60
CA LEU A 23 -21.82 17.93 1.16
C LEU A 23 -20.51 17.88 0.37
N VAL A 24 -19.58 18.80 0.66
CA VAL A 24 -18.25 18.83 0.01
C VAL A 24 -17.47 17.55 0.28
N VAL A 25 -17.45 17.07 1.52
CA VAL A 25 -16.79 15.79 1.87
C VAL A 25 -17.46 14.62 1.16
N LYS A 26 -18.80 14.60 1.08
CA LYS A 26 -19.56 13.52 0.43
C LYS A 26 -19.36 13.51 -1.09
N VAL A 27 -19.33 14.67 -1.73
CA VAL A 27 -19.09 14.82 -3.18
C VAL A 27 -17.65 14.47 -3.52
N ARG A 28 -16.66 14.93 -2.74
CA ARG A 28 -15.24 14.56 -2.93
C ARG A 28 -15.01 13.05 -2.75
N LYS A 29 -15.75 12.40 -1.84
CA LYS A 29 -15.70 10.93 -1.67
C LYS A 29 -16.40 10.14 -2.78
N ARG A 30 -17.26 10.76 -3.59
CA ARG A 30 -18.00 10.11 -4.69
C ARG A 30 -17.29 10.22 -6.06
N SER A 31 -16.32 11.11 -6.19
CA SER A 31 -15.61 11.30 -7.47
C SER A 31 -14.53 10.23 -7.62
N GLY A 32 -14.81 9.18 -8.40
CA GLY A 32 -13.78 8.22 -8.80
C GLY A 32 -14.19 6.77 -8.96
N SER A 33 -15.49 6.42 -9.08
CA SER A 33 -15.84 5.02 -9.31
C SER A 33 -15.42 4.59 -10.72
N VAL A 34 -14.44 3.69 -10.82
CA VAL A 34 -14.00 3.11 -12.10
C VAL A 34 -14.83 1.88 -12.44
N PRO A 35 -14.96 1.48 -13.72
CA PRO A 35 -15.75 0.31 -14.11
C PRO A 35 -15.38 -0.98 -13.34
N VAL A 36 -14.10 -1.12 -12.97
CA VAL A 36 -13.59 -2.27 -12.19
C VAL A 36 -14.11 -2.30 -10.75
N ASP A 37 -14.63 -1.20 -10.21
CA ASP A 37 -15.20 -1.17 -8.85
C ASP A 37 -16.46 -2.02 -8.73
N ARG A 38 -17.14 -2.32 -9.85
CA ARG A 38 -18.24 -3.29 -9.87
C ARG A 38 -17.79 -4.66 -9.40
N ALA A 39 -16.54 -5.06 -9.68
CA ALA A 39 -15.98 -6.32 -9.23
C ALA A 39 -15.73 -6.37 -7.72
N ALA A 40 -15.81 -5.23 -7.00
CA ALA A 40 -15.69 -5.18 -5.55
C ALA A 40 -16.77 -5.97 -4.81
N THR A 41 -17.87 -6.34 -5.48
CA THR A 41 -18.91 -7.24 -4.96
C THR A 41 -18.38 -8.67 -4.74
N HIS A 42 -17.40 -9.09 -5.54
CA HIS A 42 -16.78 -10.41 -5.45
C HIS A 42 -15.57 -10.45 -4.50
N MET A 43 -15.16 -9.30 -3.94
CA MET A 43 -14.04 -9.22 -3.01
C MET A 43 -14.45 -9.57 -1.57
N GLY A 44 -13.49 -10.08 -0.78
CA GLY A 44 -13.66 -10.33 0.64
C GLY A 44 -14.01 -9.05 1.41
N ARG A 45 -14.90 -9.15 2.40
CA ARG A 45 -15.35 -8.04 3.26
C ARG A 45 -15.47 -8.48 4.71
N GLY A 46 -15.43 -7.50 5.63
CA GLY A 46 -15.67 -7.69 7.06
C GLY A 46 -14.68 -8.68 7.69
N GLY A 47 -15.20 -9.68 8.40
CA GLY A 47 -14.38 -10.70 9.07
C GLY A 47 -13.44 -11.46 8.13
N ARG A 48 -13.80 -11.62 6.85
CA ARG A 48 -13.00 -12.39 5.87
C ARG A 48 -11.65 -11.76 5.53
N ILE A 49 -11.50 -10.45 5.72
CA ILE A 49 -10.24 -9.74 5.49
C ILE A 49 -9.49 -9.45 6.79
N ARG A 50 -10.04 -9.83 7.96
CA ARG A 50 -9.48 -9.47 9.27
C ARG A 50 -8.03 -9.93 9.44
N ALA A 51 -7.69 -11.11 8.89
CA ALA A 51 -6.34 -11.66 8.93
C ALA A 51 -5.30 -10.80 8.17
N LEU A 52 -5.75 -10.02 7.18
CA LEU A 52 -4.92 -9.13 6.37
C LEU A 52 -4.85 -7.70 6.93
N LEU A 53 -5.58 -7.40 8.01
CA LEU A 53 -5.53 -6.09 8.63
C LEU A 53 -4.27 -5.96 9.49
N ARG A 54 -3.74 -4.74 9.60
CA ARG A 54 -2.50 -4.45 10.32
C ARG A 54 -2.42 -5.05 11.74
N PRO A 55 -3.48 -5.04 12.58
CA PRO A 55 -3.39 -5.65 13.91
C PRO A 55 -3.12 -7.16 13.88
N ALA A 56 -3.76 -7.90 12.96
CA ALA A 56 -3.58 -9.34 12.84
C ALA A 56 -2.18 -9.68 12.30
N VAL A 57 -1.75 -8.94 11.28
CA VAL A 57 -0.43 -9.12 10.65
C VAL A 57 0.71 -8.71 11.61
N ALA A 58 0.53 -7.64 12.38
CA ALA A 58 1.46 -7.24 13.43
C ALA A 58 1.58 -8.29 14.55
N ALA A 59 0.47 -8.93 14.94
CA ALA A 59 0.49 -10.02 15.92
C ALA A 59 1.28 -11.24 15.39
N LYS A 60 1.14 -11.57 14.10
CA LYS A 60 1.98 -12.59 13.44
C LYS A 60 3.45 -12.18 13.44
N ALA A 61 3.77 -10.94 13.06
CA ALA A 61 5.15 -10.44 13.07
C ALA A 61 5.80 -10.54 14.46
N LYS A 62 5.05 -10.20 15.53
CA LYS A 62 5.52 -10.34 16.92
C LYS A 62 5.86 -11.79 17.27
N ARG A 63 5.08 -12.78 16.81
CA ARG A 63 5.37 -14.21 17.03
C ARG A 63 6.70 -14.66 16.43
N PHE A 64 7.16 -13.99 15.37
CA PHE A 64 8.44 -14.24 14.72
C PHE A 64 9.59 -13.38 15.28
N GLY A 65 9.38 -12.68 16.40
CA GLY A 65 10.41 -11.84 17.02
C GLY A 65 10.70 -10.54 16.25
N MET A 66 9.84 -10.14 15.31
CA MET A 66 10.02 -8.90 14.55
C MET A 66 9.48 -7.68 15.28
N ASP A 67 10.10 -6.52 15.03
CA ASP A 67 9.56 -5.23 15.46
C ASP A 67 8.29 -4.91 14.66
N GLN A 68 7.13 -5.12 15.31
CA GLN A 68 5.81 -4.88 14.74
C GLN A 68 5.55 -3.43 14.31
N LYS A 69 6.32 -2.44 14.81
CA LYS A 69 6.18 -1.04 14.39
C LYS A 69 6.89 -0.80 13.07
N LYS A 70 8.09 -1.37 12.90
CA LYS A 70 8.94 -1.20 11.71
C LYS A 70 8.57 -2.18 10.59
N HIS A 71 8.30 -3.44 10.94
CA HIS A 71 8.05 -4.53 10.00
C HIS A 71 6.75 -5.27 10.32
N PRO A 72 5.58 -4.58 10.34
CA PRO A 72 4.31 -5.24 10.61
C PRO A 72 3.95 -6.31 9.58
N GLY A 73 4.45 -6.19 8.35
CA GLY A 73 4.13 -7.00 7.17
C GLY A 73 4.30 -6.14 5.91
N LEU A 74 3.91 -6.67 4.76
CA LEU A 74 3.97 -5.96 3.48
C LEU A 74 2.57 -5.51 3.07
N GLU A 75 2.35 -4.19 2.90
CA GLU A 75 1.09 -3.70 2.32
C GLU A 75 0.95 -4.21 0.88
N VAL A 76 -0.16 -4.89 0.57
CA VAL A 76 -0.38 -5.54 -0.72
C VAL A 76 -1.47 -4.88 -1.54
N ALA A 77 -2.46 -4.30 -0.88
CA ALA A 77 -3.63 -3.71 -1.53
C ALA A 77 -4.38 -2.78 -0.57
N ARG A 78 -5.34 -2.03 -1.12
CA ARG A 78 -6.39 -1.35 -0.35
C ARG A 78 -7.74 -1.85 -0.80
N THR A 79 -8.68 -1.98 0.14
CA THR A 79 -10.05 -2.37 -0.21
C THR A 79 -10.71 -1.28 -1.05
N VAL A 80 -11.37 -1.66 -2.14
CA VAL A 80 -12.13 -0.73 -2.99
C VAL A 80 -13.20 -0.02 -2.15
N THR A 81 -13.93 -0.78 -1.33
CA THR A 81 -14.88 -0.23 -0.37
C THR A 81 -14.17 0.07 0.94
N GLY A 82 -14.20 1.33 1.38
CA GLY A 82 -13.67 1.76 2.68
C GLY A 82 -12.17 2.07 2.71
N ASN A 83 -11.43 1.86 1.61
CA ASN A 83 -10.02 2.24 1.47
C ASN A 83 -9.12 1.73 2.61
N LEU A 84 -9.36 0.49 3.07
CA LEU A 84 -8.62 -0.11 4.17
C LEU A 84 -7.34 -0.78 3.66
N PRO A 85 -6.17 -0.52 4.26
CA PRO A 85 -4.93 -1.16 3.86
C PRO A 85 -4.90 -2.63 4.28
N LEU A 86 -4.60 -3.48 3.30
CA LEU A 86 -4.43 -4.92 3.44
C LEU A 86 -2.94 -5.24 3.38
N HIS A 87 -2.50 -6.10 4.29
CA HIS A 87 -1.12 -6.50 4.44
C HIS A 87 -1.01 -8.03 4.34
N SER A 88 0.06 -8.47 3.72
CA SER A 88 0.56 -9.83 3.83
C SER A 88 1.46 -9.90 5.04
N SER A 89 1.31 -10.93 5.87
CA SER A 89 2.35 -11.22 6.84
C SER A 89 3.59 -11.77 6.12
N TRP A 90 4.72 -11.81 6.82
CA TRP A 90 5.98 -12.28 6.26
C TRP A 90 6.03 -13.80 6.02
N GLU A 91 5.08 -14.56 6.58
CA GLU A 91 4.89 -16.00 6.34
C GLU A 91 3.92 -16.30 5.19
N ASP A 92 3.10 -15.32 4.79
CA ASP A 92 2.07 -15.56 3.79
C ASP A 92 2.68 -15.60 2.38
N THR A 93 2.31 -16.61 1.60
CA THR A 93 2.69 -16.71 0.18
C THR A 93 1.70 -15.95 -0.69
N CYS A 94 2.22 -15.09 -1.58
CA CYS A 94 1.40 -14.26 -2.47
C CYS A 94 1.55 -14.66 -3.95
N LEU A 95 0.43 -14.70 -4.68
CA LEU A 95 0.40 -14.81 -6.14
C LEU A 95 -0.21 -13.54 -6.74
N ASP A 96 0.59 -12.81 -7.51
CA ASP A 96 0.18 -11.57 -8.19
C ASP A 96 -0.01 -11.82 -9.70
N ILE A 97 -1.26 -11.91 -10.14
CA ILE A 97 -1.63 -12.00 -11.57
C ILE A 97 -1.90 -10.59 -12.10
N ARG A 98 -1.08 -10.13 -13.04
CA ARG A 98 -1.11 -8.76 -13.57
C ARG A 98 -0.85 -8.76 -15.07
N GLY A 99 -1.67 -8.03 -15.82
CA GLY A 99 -1.48 -7.85 -17.27
C GLY A 99 -0.30 -6.93 -17.60
N PRO A 100 0.11 -6.84 -18.88
CA PRO A 100 1.14 -5.89 -19.32
C PRO A 100 0.80 -4.44 -18.95
N ARG A 101 1.82 -3.62 -18.66
CA ARG A 101 1.70 -2.18 -18.32
C ARG A 101 0.89 -1.84 -17.05
N THR A 102 0.67 -2.80 -16.16
CA THR A 102 -0.04 -2.61 -14.87
C THR A 102 0.92 -2.47 -13.67
N SER A 103 2.11 -1.92 -13.91
CA SER A 103 3.11 -1.60 -12.88
C SER A 103 3.44 -2.74 -11.91
N LYS A 104 3.46 -4.02 -12.35
CA LYS A 104 3.85 -5.19 -11.53
C LYS A 104 5.17 -4.98 -10.78
N THR A 105 6.18 -4.40 -11.44
CA THR A 105 7.48 -4.17 -10.81
C THR A 105 7.42 -3.02 -9.79
N ILE A 106 6.95 -1.84 -10.22
CA ILE A 106 6.95 -0.62 -9.41
C ILE A 106 6.00 -0.71 -8.21
N SER A 107 4.79 -1.22 -8.40
CA SER A 107 3.77 -1.24 -7.35
C SER A 107 3.88 -2.44 -6.41
N ARG A 108 4.60 -3.50 -6.80
CA ARG A 108 4.62 -4.76 -6.03
C ARG A 108 6.01 -5.27 -5.72
N ALA A 109 6.82 -5.54 -6.75
CA ALA A 109 8.13 -6.16 -6.54
C ALA A 109 9.11 -5.23 -5.80
N ILE A 110 9.24 -3.97 -6.22
CA ILE A 110 10.15 -3.00 -5.60
C ILE A 110 9.79 -2.78 -4.12
N PRO A 111 8.52 -2.45 -3.75
CA PRO A 111 8.15 -2.32 -2.34
C PRO A 111 8.41 -3.58 -1.52
N ALA A 112 8.20 -4.78 -2.09
CA ALA A 112 8.47 -6.03 -1.41
C ALA A 112 9.95 -6.20 -1.06
N VAL A 113 10.85 -5.96 -2.02
CA VAL A 113 12.31 -6.05 -1.82
C VAL A 113 12.80 -5.01 -0.82
N LEU A 114 12.35 -3.76 -0.97
CA LEU A 114 12.80 -2.65 -0.12
C LEU A 114 12.28 -2.74 1.32
N SER A 115 11.07 -3.28 1.53
CA SER A 115 10.46 -3.38 2.85
C SER A 115 10.87 -4.63 3.62
N ALA A 116 11.52 -5.58 2.96
CA ALA A 116 11.89 -6.85 3.55
C ALA A 116 12.84 -6.66 4.75
N PRO A 117 12.54 -7.26 5.91
CA PRO A 117 13.32 -7.07 7.14
C PRO A 117 14.69 -7.75 7.10
N GLY A 118 14.90 -8.71 6.18
CA GLY A 118 16.10 -9.52 6.11
C GLY A 118 16.60 -9.72 4.68
N ALA A 119 17.24 -10.86 4.43
CA ALA A 119 17.73 -11.24 3.12
C ALA A 119 16.58 -11.41 2.11
N VAL A 120 16.85 -11.08 0.84
CA VAL A 120 15.87 -11.18 -0.24
C VAL A 120 16.55 -11.78 -1.46
N VAL A 121 15.87 -12.72 -2.12
CA VAL A 121 16.20 -13.19 -3.46
C VAL A 121 15.11 -12.71 -4.39
N ALA A 122 15.48 -12.02 -5.46
CA ALA A 122 14.55 -11.52 -6.45
C ALA A 122 15.07 -11.82 -7.85
N THR A 123 14.19 -12.32 -8.71
CA THR A 123 14.50 -12.63 -10.11
C THR A 123 13.63 -11.78 -11.03
N SER A 124 14.23 -11.18 -12.04
CA SER A 124 13.53 -10.37 -13.03
C SER A 124 14.17 -10.58 -14.40
N ASN A 125 13.35 -10.55 -15.45
CA ASN A 125 13.84 -10.56 -16.84
C ASN A 125 14.14 -9.15 -17.38
N LYS A 126 14.04 -8.13 -16.52
CA LYS A 126 14.36 -6.72 -16.80
C LYS A 126 15.19 -6.13 -15.67
N THR A 127 15.99 -5.13 -15.99
CA THR A 127 16.92 -4.49 -15.06
C THR A 127 16.23 -3.58 -14.05
N ASP A 128 15.03 -3.06 -14.38
CA ASP A 128 14.27 -2.08 -13.59
C ASP A 128 14.19 -2.40 -12.09
N LEU A 129 13.98 -3.68 -11.74
CA LEU A 129 13.87 -4.11 -10.34
C LEU A 129 15.19 -3.97 -9.61
N ALA A 130 16.27 -4.43 -10.22
CA ALA A 130 17.60 -4.39 -9.63
C ALA A 130 18.12 -2.95 -9.57
N ASP A 131 17.91 -2.15 -10.62
CA ASP A 131 18.27 -0.74 -10.65
C ASP A 131 17.61 0.06 -9.52
N ALA A 132 16.32 -0.17 -9.27
CA ALA A 132 15.61 0.50 -8.19
C ALA A 132 16.01 0.01 -6.78
N CYS A 133 16.48 -1.24 -6.64
CA CYS A 133 16.68 -1.85 -5.33
C CYS A 133 18.14 -1.90 -4.87
N THR A 134 19.13 -1.97 -5.76
CA THR A 134 20.55 -2.16 -5.40
C THR A 134 21.05 -1.06 -4.48
N GLY A 135 20.87 0.22 -4.84
CA GLY A 135 21.35 1.35 -4.02
C GLY A 135 20.75 1.38 -2.61
N PRO A 136 19.42 1.33 -2.45
CA PRO A 136 18.79 1.28 -1.13
C PRO A 136 19.17 0.03 -0.33
N ARG A 137 19.27 -1.15 -0.96
CA ARG A 137 19.62 -2.41 -0.26
C ARG A 137 21.09 -2.48 0.13
N ALA A 138 22.00 -1.87 -0.64
CA ALA A 138 23.42 -1.77 -0.29
C ALA A 138 23.66 -1.00 1.03
N LYS A 139 22.71 -0.13 1.43
CA LYS A 139 22.75 0.56 2.74
C LYS A 139 22.38 -0.33 3.92
N VAL A 140 21.75 -1.48 3.66
CA VAL A 140 21.24 -2.41 4.67
C VAL A 140 22.14 -3.65 4.77
N GLY A 141 22.70 -4.11 3.65
CA GLY A 141 23.62 -5.24 3.62
C GLY A 141 24.23 -5.46 2.24
N THR A 142 24.93 -6.57 2.07
CA THR A 142 25.57 -6.92 0.80
C THR A 142 24.55 -7.22 -0.30
N VAL A 143 24.83 -6.74 -1.51
CA VAL A 143 24.02 -7.00 -2.70
C VAL A 143 24.86 -7.78 -3.69
N TRP A 144 24.36 -8.94 -4.09
CA TRP A 144 24.90 -9.73 -5.20
C TRP A 144 23.97 -9.63 -6.39
N LEU A 145 24.54 -9.45 -7.57
CA LEU A 145 23.80 -9.32 -8.81
C LEU A 145 24.29 -10.38 -9.79
N PHE A 146 23.35 -11.14 -10.35
CA PHE A 146 23.63 -12.13 -11.38
C PHE A 146 22.94 -11.72 -12.67
N ASP A 147 23.72 -11.22 -13.64
CA ASP A 147 23.25 -10.78 -14.96
C ASP A 147 24.04 -11.49 -16.07
N PRO A 148 23.77 -12.77 -16.34
CA PRO A 148 24.53 -13.56 -17.33
C PRO A 148 24.32 -13.07 -18.77
N GLN A 149 23.29 -12.27 -19.03
CA GLN A 149 22.98 -11.71 -20.34
C GLN A 149 23.54 -10.29 -20.51
N ASN A 150 24.18 -9.73 -19.48
CA ASN A 150 24.69 -8.35 -19.44
C ASN A 150 23.62 -7.31 -19.87
N LEU A 151 22.37 -7.49 -19.43
CA LEU A 151 21.27 -6.59 -19.74
C LEU A 151 21.46 -5.19 -19.14
N ARG A 152 22.21 -5.10 -18.03
CA ARG A 152 22.54 -3.81 -17.38
C ARG A 152 23.69 -3.08 -18.05
N ASN A 153 24.41 -3.72 -18.97
CA ASN A 153 25.60 -3.18 -19.64
C ASN A 153 26.62 -2.57 -18.66
N THR A 154 26.90 -3.25 -17.55
CA THR A 154 27.82 -2.78 -16.49
C THR A 154 29.27 -3.20 -16.75
N ALA A 155 29.74 -3.07 -18.00
CA ALA A 155 31.05 -3.54 -18.45
C ALA A 155 32.27 -2.82 -17.81
N THR A 156 32.09 -2.02 -16.76
CA THR A 156 33.17 -1.20 -16.15
C THR A 156 33.30 -1.30 -14.63
N GLU A 157 32.49 -2.10 -13.93
CA GLU A 157 32.71 -2.32 -12.49
C GLU A 157 32.78 -3.82 -12.17
N PRO A 158 33.90 -4.32 -11.63
CA PRO A 158 33.98 -5.70 -11.18
C PRO A 158 33.03 -5.88 -9.99
N THR A 159 32.20 -6.92 -10.06
CA THR A 159 31.35 -7.39 -8.96
C THR A 159 32.10 -8.39 -8.08
#